data_AF-A0A954X1V9-F1
#
_entry.id   AF-A0A954X1V9-F1
#
_cell.length_a   1.000
_cell.length_b   1.000
_cell.length_c   1.000
_cell.angle_alpha   90.00
_cell.angle_beta   90.00
_cell.angle_gamma   90.00
#
_symmetry.space_group_name_H-M   'P 1'
#
loop_
_entity.id
_entity.type
_entity.pdbx_description
1 polymer ?
#
loop_
_entity_poly.entity_id
_entity_poly.type
_entity_poly.pdbx_seq_one_letter_code
_entity_poly.pdbx_strand_id
1 'polypeptide(L)'
;VFDHDAQRVADLVTEYNRLFGIDQERSQAVEKEVADSFITKKSGQPDTDAVLKIKALIRWSEAKAGAIEVGCREEHLHFLDLPFYRTGTIAKRPIGDEDVAIIRELVERVRPAQVYVAGDLSDPHGTHRMCAEAIFRALNEIERDTGSRPEVLLYRGAWQEYEAHEIEIAVPLSPNDLLKKRQAIFMHESQKDEALFPGSDPREFWQRAEDRNKGTADRFNQIGLPEFFAIEAFVRWNGVPI
;
A
#
# COMPACT_ATOMS: atom_id res chain seq x y z
N VAL A 1 4.28 10.47 4.69
CA VAL A 1 3.50 11.44 5.50
C VAL A 1 4.50 12.42 6.06
N PHE A 2 4.31 13.69 5.76
CA PHE A 2 5.23 14.73 6.22
C PHE A 2 4.92 15.12 7.67
N ASP A 3 5.87 15.79 8.31
CA ASP A 3 5.73 16.22 9.72
C ASP A 3 4.54 17.21 9.87
N HIS A 4 4.33 18.07 8.87
CA HIS A 4 3.21 19.03 8.87
C HIS A 4 1.83 18.35 8.79
N ASP A 5 1.72 17.19 8.14
CA ASP A 5 0.46 16.43 8.11
C ASP A 5 0.11 15.92 9.51
N ALA A 6 1.11 15.43 10.23
CA ALA A 6 0.93 14.93 11.60
C ALA A 6 0.56 16.07 12.57
N GLN A 7 1.22 17.22 12.46
CA GLN A 7 0.85 18.42 13.24
C GLN A 7 -0.61 18.83 12.97
N ARG A 8 -1.00 18.95 11.70
CA ARG A 8 -2.36 19.36 11.31
C ARG A 8 -3.43 18.44 11.92
N VAL A 9 -3.18 17.13 11.95
CA VAL A 9 -4.12 16.17 12.55
C VAL A 9 -4.15 16.29 14.08
N ALA A 10 -3.00 16.47 14.74
CA ALA A 10 -2.94 16.68 16.18
C ALA A 10 -3.74 17.92 16.60
N ASP A 11 -3.57 19.03 15.88
CA ASP A 11 -4.29 20.29 16.11
C ASP A 11 -5.80 20.09 15.88
N LEU A 12 -6.19 19.46 14.76
CA LEU A 12 -7.60 19.23 14.43
C LEU A 12 -8.31 18.37 15.48
N VAL A 13 -7.67 17.28 15.94
CA VAL A 13 -8.24 16.40 16.96
C VAL A 13 -8.36 17.14 18.28
N THR A 14 -7.40 18.00 18.63
CA THR A 14 -7.45 18.78 19.87
C THR A 14 -8.58 19.80 19.85
N GLU A 15 -8.76 20.52 18.74
CA GLU A 15 -9.86 21.47 18.59
C GLU A 15 -11.23 20.77 18.52
N TYR A 16 -11.32 19.61 17.85
CA TYR A 16 -12.53 18.77 17.88
C TYR A 16 -12.87 18.36 19.33
N ASN A 17 -11.90 17.83 20.05
CA ASN A 17 -12.08 17.38 21.43
C ASN A 17 -12.44 18.54 22.37
N ARG A 18 -11.86 19.73 22.17
CA ARG A 18 -12.26 20.96 22.87
C ARG A 18 -13.71 21.33 22.55
N LEU A 19 -14.12 21.30 21.28
CA LEU A 19 -15.46 21.65 20.82
C LEU A 19 -16.54 20.73 21.41
N PHE A 20 -16.26 19.43 21.51
CA PHE A 20 -17.21 18.43 22.01
C PHE A 20 -17.04 18.08 23.50
N GLY A 21 -16.09 18.71 24.19
CA GLY A 21 -15.85 18.45 25.62
C GLY A 21 -15.27 17.06 25.93
N ILE A 22 -14.52 16.48 24.99
CA ILE A 22 -13.93 15.14 25.09
C ILE A 22 -12.47 15.27 25.54
N ASP A 23 -12.08 14.66 26.66
CA ASP A 23 -10.69 14.47 27.12
C ASP A 23 -9.70 15.60 26.74
N GLN A 24 -10.02 16.83 27.18
CA GLN A 24 -9.33 18.05 26.76
C GLN A 24 -7.88 18.11 27.23
N GLU A 25 -7.59 17.62 28.45
CA GLU A 25 -6.25 17.63 29.03
C GLU A 25 -5.30 16.72 28.25
N ARG A 26 -5.74 15.49 27.94
CA ARG A 26 -4.92 14.53 27.21
C ARG A 26 -4.68 14.96 25.77
N SER A 27 -5.68 15.53 25.11
CA SER A 27 -5.57 16.01 23.73
C SER A 27 -4.53 17.12 23.60
N GLN A 28 -4.57 18.12 24.50
CA GLN A 28 -3.58 19.18 24.57
C GLN A 28 -2.17 18.67 24.89
N ALA A 29 -2.05 17.64 25.75
CA ALA A 29 -0.76 17.03 26.04
C ALA A 29 -0.15 16.36 24.80
N VAL A 30 -0.95 15.65 24.00
CA VAL A 30 -0.50 15.00 22.75
C VAL A 30 -0.14 16.04 21.69
N GLU A 31 -0.96 17.07 21.50
CA GLU A 31 -0.66 18.19 20.58
C GLU A 31 0.67 18.86 20.93
N LYS A 32 0.88 19.14 22.22
CA LYS A 32 2.14 19.69 22.72
C LYS A 32 3.32 18.75 22.51
N GLU A 33 3.16 17.45 22.78
CA GLU A 33 4.22 16.45 22.54
C GLU A 33 4.64 16.44 21.05
N VAL A 34 3.67 16.50 20.15
CA VAL A 34 3.91 16.54 18.70
C VAL A 34 4.63 17.84 18.31
N ALA A 35 4.15 19.00 18.77
CA ALA A 35 4.78 20.28 18.49
C ALA A 35 6.22 20.37 19.03
N ASP A 36 6.44 19.96 20.29
CA ASP A 36 7.74 19.94 20.95
C ASP A 36 8.71 18.98 20.22
N SER A 37 8.19 17.87 19.67
CA SER A 37 9.00 16.93 18.90
C SER A 37 9.60 17.58 17.65
N PHE A 38 8.86 18.40 16.91
CA PHE A 38 9.38 19.03 15.69
C PHE A 38 10.35 20.18 15.98
N ILE A 39 10.24 20.83 17.14
CA ILE A 39 11.17 21.88 17.58
C ILE A 39 12.52 21.25 18.01
N THR A 40 12.48 20.12 18.71
CA THR A 40 13.65 19.52 19.36
C THR A 40 14.35 18.44 18.53
N LYS A 41 13.67 17.88 17.53
CA LYS A 41 14.19 16.82 16.66
C LYS A 41 15.38 17.30 15.83
N LYS A 42 16.48 16.55 15.89
CA LYS A 42 17.65 16.73 15.02
C LYS A 42 17.52 15.89 13.75
N SER A 43 18.18 16.32 12.68
CA SER A 43 18.28 15.53 11.44
C SER A 43 18.79 14.11 11.74
N GLY A 44 18.08 13.11 11.24
CA GLY A 44 18.38 11.69 11.45
C GLY A 44 17.83 11.06 12.72
N GLN A 45 17.18 11.81 13.62
CA GLN A 45 16.48 11.22 14.77
C GLN A 45 15.12 10.64 14.35
N PRO A 46 14.73 9.48 14.92
CA PRO A 46 13.39 8.93 14.68
C PRO A 46 12.31 9.85 15.27
N ASP A 47 11.12 9.77 14.68
CA ASP A 47 9.92 10.42 15.20
C ASP A 47 9.54 9.85 16.58
N THR A 48 8.85 10.66 17.39
CA THR A 48 8.26 10.19 18.66
C THR A 48 7.13 9.19 18.37
N ASP A 49 6.81 8.37 19.37
CA ASP A 49 5.72 7.39 19.27
C ASP A 49 4.37 8.05 18.91
N ALA A 50 4.08 9.23 19.48
CA ALA A 50 2.89 10.01 19.13
C ALA A 50 2.86 10.39 17.64
N VAL A 51 3.96 10.92 17.11
CA VAL A 51 4.06 11.29 15.69
C VAL A 51 3.93 10.07 14.78
N LEU A 52 4.61 8.95 15.11
CA LEU A 52 4.52 7.71 14.35
C LEU A 52 3.08 7.17 14.32
N LYS A 53 2.38 7.18 15.45
CA LYS A 53 0.97 6.76 15.54
C LYS A 53 0.04 7.63 14.69
N ILE A 54 0.23 8.97 14.72
CA ILE A 54 -0.57 9.88 13.89
C ILE A 54 -0.29 9.64 12.40
N LYS A 55 0.98 9.51 12.00
CA LYS A 55 1.34 9.20 10.61
C LYS A 55 0.76 7.86 10.15
N ALA A 56 0.78 6.83 11.00
CA ALA A 56 0.16 5.55 10.72
C ALA A 56 -1.36 5.69 10.54
N LEU A 57 -2.02 6.44 11.41
CA LEU A 57 -3.47 6.69 11.34
C LEU A 57 -3.85 7.44 10.05
N ILE A 58 -3.07 8.43 9.64
CA ILE A 58 -3.26 9.15 8.37
C ILE A 58 -3.23 8.15 7.20
N ARG A 59 -2.16 7.35 7.09
CA ARG A 59 -2.02 6.37 5.99
C ARG A 59 -3.12 5.31 6.02
N TRP A 60 -3.53 4.88 7.21
CA TRP A 60 -4.62 3.93 7.37
C TRP A 60 -5.94 4.52 6.87
N SER A 61 -6.25 5.76 7.26
CA SER A 61 -7.47 6.46 6.84
C SER A 61 -7.50 6.69 5.33
N GLU A 62 -6.38 7.11 4.75
CA GLU A 62 -6.21 7.31 3.32
C GLU A 62 -6.36 6.00 2.53
N ALA A 63 -5.72 4.92 2.98
CA ALA A 63 -5.85 3.60 2.35
C ALA A 63 -7.28 3.06 2.41
N LYS A 64 -7.97 3.28 3.54
CA LYS A 64 -9.39 2.97 3.69
C LYS A 64 -10.24 3.76 2.68
N ALA A 65 -10.02 5.08 2.57
CA ALA A 65 -10.74 5.93 1.62
C ALA A 65 -10.49 5.50 0.16
N GLY A 66 -9.24 5.23 -0.21
CA GLY A 66 -8.89 4.73 -1.55
C GLY A 66 -9.54 3.39 -1.88
N ALA A 67 -9.63 2.47 -0.91
CA ALA A 67 -10.31 1.20 -1.10
C ALA A 67 -11.82 1.37 -1.29
N ILE A 68 -12.46 2.24 -0.51
CA ILE A 68 -13.89 2.54 -0.64
C ILE A 68 -14.20 3.18 -2.00
N GLU A 69 -13.33 4.06 -2.50
CA GLU A 69 -13.48 4.73 -3.81
C GLU A 69 -13.56 3.72 -4.97
N VAL A 70 -12.82 2.60 -4.89
CA VAL A 70 -12.87 1.51 -5.88
C VAL A 70 -13.95 0.46 -5.60
N GLY A 71 -14.81 0.70 -4.60
CA GLY A 71 -15.97 -0.14 -4.28
C GLY A 71 -15.72 -1.23 -3.24
N CYS A 72 -14.58 -1.23 -2.53
CA CYS A 72 -14.39 -2.14 -1.40
C CYS A 72 -15.26 -1.71 -0.22
N ARG A 73 -15.88 -2.69 0.44
CA ARG A 73 -16.64 -2.45 1.67
C ARG A 73 -15.70 -2.40 2.86
N GLU A 74 -15.96 -1.50 3.80
CA GLU A 74 -15.11 -1.30 4.98
C GLU A 74 -14.93 -2.58 5.80
N GLU A 75 -15.99 -3.37 5.97
CA GLU A 75 -15.97 -4.64 6.72
C GLU A 75 -15.05 -5.71 6.11
N HIS A 76 -14.62 -5.53 4.86
CA HIS A 76 -13.67 -6.42 4.17
C HIS A 76 -12.22 -5.90 4.22
N LEU A 77 -12.00 -4.72 4.81
CA LEU A 77 -10.67 -4.15 4.94
C LEU A 77 -10.01 -4.70 6.20
N HIS A 78 -8.91 -5.42 6.02
CA HIS A 78 -8.16 -6.03 7.10
C HIS A 78 -6.77 -5.40 7.20
N PHE A 79 -6.57 -4.59 8.24
CA PHE A 79 -5.25 -4.03 8.56
C PHE A 79 -4.49 -5.02 9.45
N LEU A 80 -3.51 -5.71 8.89
CA LEU A 80 -2.84 -6.82 9.59
C LEU A 80 -1.78 -6.36 10.59
N ASP A 81 -1.24 -5.15 10.42
CA ASP A 81 -0.18 -4.59 11.29
C ASP A 81 0.88 -5.63 11.67
N LEU A 82 1.44 -6.28 10.65
CA LEU A 82 2.26 -7.48 10.83
C LEU A 82 3.45 -7.22 11.78
N PRO A 83 3.79 -8.18 12.67
CA PRO A 83 4.89 -8.05 13.63
C PRO A 83 6.20 -7.50 13.08
N PHE A 84 6.55 -7.80 11.82
CA PHE A 84 7.78 -7.30 11.21
C PHE A 84 7.85 -5.77 11.05
N TYR A 85 6.70 -5.07 11.05
CA TYR A 85 6.62 -3.60 11.07
C TYR A 85 6.89 -2.99 12.44
N ARG A 86 6.73 -3.75 13.53
CA ARG A 86 6.76 -3.26 14.91
C ARG A 86 8.18 -3.24 15.48
N THR A 87 9.12 -2.57 14.83
CA THR A 87 10.53 -2.55 15.26
C THR A 87 10.94 -1.32 16.05
N GLY A 88 10.12 -0.28 16.08
CA GLY A 88 10.46 1.01 16.70
C GLY A 88 11.68 1.70 16.08
N THR A 89 12.18 1.20 14.94
CA THR A 89 13.34 1.72 14.22
C THR A 89 13.09 1.66 12.72
N ILE A 90 13.94 2.30 11.91
CA ILE A 90 13.86 2.24 10.44
C ILE A 90 14.10 0.81 9.93
N ALA A 91 14.86 0.00 10.66
CA ALA A 91 15.16 -1.38 10.30
C ALA A 91 13.97 -2.30 10.62
N LYS A 92 13.51 -3.05 9.62
CA LYS A 92 12.45 -4.06 9.78
C LYS A 92 13.02 -5.36 10.32
N ARG A 93 12.21 -6.11 11.08
CA ARG A 93 12.55 -7.48 11.48
C ARG A 93 12.40 -8.39 10.26
N PRO A 94 13.19 -9.46 10.13
CA PRO A 94 12.92 -10.49 9.13
C PRO A 94 11.53 -11.09 9.36
N ILE A 95 10.90 -11.59 8.29
CA ILE A 95 9.60 -12.24 8.36
C ILE A 95 9.68 -13.47 9.27
N GLY A 96 8.85 -13.49 10.31
CA GLY A 96 8.73 -14.60 11.25
C GLY A 96 7.50 -15.47 11.01
N ASP A 97 7.42 -16.56 11.77
CA ASP A 97 6.28 -17.49 11.69
C ASP A 97 4.97 -16.85 12.18
N GLU A 98 5.05 -15.85 13.06
CA GLU A 98 3.89 -15.07 13.51
C GLU A 98 3.28 -14.24 12.37
N ASP A 99 4.11 -13.61 11.52
CA ASP A 99 3.62 -12.86 10.35
C ASP A 99 2.89 -13.80 9.38
N VAL A 100 3.46 -14.99 9.15
CA VAL A 100 2.90 -16.03 8.27
C VAL A 100 1.57 -16.56 8.82
N ALA A 101 1.50 -16.83 10.13
CA ALA A 101 0.29 -17.33 10.78
C ALA A 101 -0.89 -16.35 10.66
N ILE A 102 -0.65 -15.05 10.82
CA ILE A 102 -1.68 -14.00 10.67
C ILE A 102 -2.25 -13.98 9.24
N ILE A 103 -1.37 -14.07 8.23
CA ILE A 103 -1.80 -14.10 6.83
C ILE A 103 -2.57 -15.39 6.53
N ARG A 104 -2.08 -16.54 7.02
CA ARG A 104 -2.74 -17.82 6.87
C ARG A 104 -4.15 -17.80 7.44
N GLU A 105 -4.33 -17.32 8.67
CA GLU A 105 -5.63 -17.18 9.31
C GLU A 105 -6.59 -16.34 8.45
N LEU A 106 -6.11 -15.22 7.90
CA LEU A 106 -6.92 -14.39 7.01
C LEU A 106 -7.36 -15.15 5.76
N VAL A 107 -6.43 -15.83 5.08
CA VAL A 107 -6.71 -16.57 3.84
C VAL A 107 -7.69 -17.71 4.10
N GLU A 108 -7.52 -18.47 5.20
CA GLU A 108 -8.42 -19.55 5.60
C GLU A 108 -9.82 -19.02 5.97
N ARG A 109 -9.91 -17.84 6.57
CA ARG A 109 -11.19 -17.19 6.89
C ARG A 109 -11.93 -16.68 5.64
N VAL A 110 -11.21 -15.98 4.76
CA VAL A 110 -11.79 -15.34 3.56
C VAL A 110 -12.05 -16.36 2.45
N ARG A 111 -11.21 -17.40 2.35
CA ARG A 111 -11.20 -18.42 1.28
C ARG A 111 -11.25 -17.81 -0.12
N PRO A 112 -10.28 -16.93 -0.47
CA PRO A 112 -10.25 -16.31 -1.77
C PRO A 112 -9.98 -17.36 -2.88
N ALA A 113 -10.51 -17.13 -4.07
CA ALA A 113 -10.10 -17.88 -5.27
C ALA A 113 -8.80 -17.31 -5.88
N GLN A 114 -8.60 -16.00 -5.75
CA GLN A 114 -7.46 -15.24 -6.29
C GLN A 114 -6.89 -14.30 -5.23
N VAL A 115 -5.56 -14.15 -5.22
CA VAL A 115 -4.83 -13.21 -4.38
C VAL A 115 -3.95 -12.34 -5.28
N TYR A 116 -4.08 -11.01 -5.14
CA TYR A 116 -3.26 -10.06 -5.87
C TYR A 116 -2.12 -9.58 -4.96
N VAL A 117 -0.88 -9.68 -5.44
CA VAL A 117 0.32 -9.34 -4.68
C VAL A 117 1.18 -8.37 -5.47
N ALA A 118 1.76 -7.39 -4.77
CA ALA A 118 2.75 -6.50 -5.39
C ALA A 118 3.99 -7.31 -5.78
N GLY A 119 4.18 -7.53 -7.08
CA GLY A 119 5.33 -8.20 -7.67
C GLY A 119 6.55 -7.30 -7.85
N ASP A 120 6.52 -6.07 -7.36
CA ASP A 120 7.63 -5.11 -7.46
C ASP A 120 8.73 -5.39 -6.42
N LEU A 121 9.48 -6.47 -6.65
CA LEU A 121 10.51 -7.01 -5.73
C LEU A 121 11.82 -6.20 -5.68
N SER A 122 11.88 -5.13 -6.48
CA SER A 122 13.01 -4.19 -6.56
C SER A 122 12.73 -2.93 -5.73
N ASP A 123 11.74 -2.96 -4.84
CA ASP A 123 11.36 -1.79 -4.06
C ASP A 123 12.51 -1.28 -3.19
N PRO A 124 12.79 0.03 -3.15
CA PRO A 124 13.96 0.60 -2.44
C PRO A 124 14.02 0.26 -0.95
N HIS A 125 12.86 -0.06 -0.36
CA HIS A 125 12.71 -0.32 1.07
C HIS A 125 12.56 -1.81 1.42
N GLY A 126 12.61 -2.71 0.42
CA GLY A 126 12.44 -4.16 0.55
C GLY A 126 11.08 -4.62 1.10
N THR A 127 10.12 -3.71 1.28
CA THR A 127 8.83 -4.00 1.93
C THR A 127 7.97 -4.89 1.06
N HIS A 128 7.94 -4.65 -0.26
CA HIS A 128 7.14 -5.47 -1.17
C HIS A 128 7.65 -6.90 -1.17
N ARG A 129 8.98 -7.07 -1.21
CA ARG A 129 9.62 -8.39 -1.09
C ARG A 129 9.25 -9.10 0.20
N MET A 130 9.38 -8.42 1.36
CA MET A 130 9.07 -9.02 2.66
C MET A 130 7.59 -9.40 2.78
N CYS A 131 6.67 -8.53 2.36
CA CYS A 131 5.24 -8.85 2.34
C CYS A 131 4.93 -10.03 1.42
N ALA A 132 5.51 -10.05 0.20
CA ALA A 132 5.31 -11.14 -0.75
C ALA A 132 5.87 -12.47 -0.20
N GLU A 133 7.04 -12.45 0.44
CA GLU A 133 7.62 -13.61 1.12
C GLU A 133 6.66 -14.18 2.18
N ALA A 134 6.12 -13.32 3.05
CA ALA A 134 5.18 -13.75 4.09
C ALA A 134 3.90 -14.36 3.50
N ILE A 135 3.35 -13.74 2.45
CA ILE A 135 2.17 -14.25 1.73
C ILE A 135 2.46 -15.60 1.09
N PHE A 136 3.59 -15.74 0.39
CA PHE A 136 3.93 -16.97 -0.32
C PHE A 136 4.22 -18.12 0.64
N ARG A 137 4.87 -17.84 1.78
CA ARG A 137 5.04 -18.82 2.86
C ARG A 137 3.69 -19.31 3.38
N ALA A 138 2.75 -18.40 3.68
CA ALA A 138 1.42 -18.76 4.15
C ALA A 138 0.65 -19.62 3.13
N LEU A 139 0.70 -19.24 1.84
CA LEU A 139 0.01 -19.98 0.78
C LEU A 139 0.63 -21.35 0.51
N ASN A 140 1.97 -21.49 0.62
CA ASN A 140 2.64 -22.78 0.52
C ASN A 140 2.28 -23.71 1.69
N GLU A 141 2.14 -23.17 2.91
CA GLU A 141 1.66 -23.97 4.04
C GLU A 141 0.22 -24.44 3.83
N ILE A 142 -0.67 -23.58 3.34
CA ILE A 142 -2.05 -23.95 2.99
C ILE A 142 -2.07 -25.00 1.89
N GLU A 143 -1.26 -24.85 0.84
CA GLU A 143 -1.16 -25.83 -0.26
C GLU A 143 -0.68 -27.18 0.23
N ARG A 144 0.35 -27.20 1.10
CA ARG A 144 0.85 -28.43 1.72
C ARG A 144 -0.21 -29.14 2.55
N ASP A 145 -1.01 -28.38 3.31
CA ASP A 145 -1.96 -28.95 4.27
C ASP A 145 -3.30 -29.33 3.61
N THR A 146 -3.72 -28.64 2.54
CA THR A 146 -5.03 -28.84 1.89
C THR A 146 -4.96 -29.42 0.48
N GLY A 147 -3.78 -29.45 -0.13
CA GLY A 147 -3.56 -29.86 -1.52
C GLY A 147 -3.91 -28.80 -2.57
N SER A 148 -4.27 -27.57 -2.15
CA SER A 148 -4.58 -26.49 -3.08
C SER A 148 -4.30 -25.11 -2.47
N ARG A 149 -4.11 -24.11 -3.32
CA ARG A 149 -4.03 -22.69 -2.92
C ARG A 149 -4.78 -21.80 -3.92
N PRO A 150 -5.18 -20.58 -3.53
CA PRO A 150 -5.68 -19.59 -4.49
C PRO A 150 -4.66 -19.30 -5.61
N GLU A 151 -5.17 -18.90 -6.77
CA GLU A 151 -4.33 -18.35 -7.83
C GLU A 151 -3.72 -17.02 -7.35
N VAL A 152 -2.43 -16.82 -7.62
CA VAL A 152 -1.71 -15.63 -7.16
C VAL A 152 -1.26 -14.83 -8.36
N LEU A 153 -1.73 -13.58 -8.44
CA LEU A 153 -1.48 -12.66 -9.54
C LEU A 153 -0.59 -11.51 -9.06
N LEU A 154 0.55 -11.36 -9.73
CA LEU A 154 1.56 -10.37 -9.42
C LEU A 154 1.36 -9.14 -10.29
N TYR A 155 1.16 -7.98 -9.67
CA TYR A 155 1.09 -6.69 -10.36
C TYR A 155 2.31 -5.83 -10.03
N ARG A 156 2.67 -4.91 -10.92
CA ARG A 156 3.75 -3.93 -10.67
C ARG A 156 3.21 -2.56 -10.28
N GLY A 157 4.02 -1.82 -9.54
CA GLY A 157 3.71 -0.44 -9.14
C GLY A 157 3.88 0.56 -10.29
N ALA A 158 3.84 1.84 -9.98
CA ALA A 158 3.95 2.91 -10.99
C ALA A 158 5.37 3.10 -11.57
N TRP A 159 6.38 2.38 -11.06
CA TRP A 159 7.80 2.59 -11.41
C TRP A 159 8.33 1.61 -12.47
N GLN A 160 7.76 0.42 -12.54
CA GLN A 160 8.17 -0.63 -13.45
C GLN A 160 6.93 -1.31 -14.02
N GLU A 161 7.02 -1.77 -15.26
CA GLU A 161 5.99 -2.59 -15.88
C GLU A 161 6.64 -3.85 -16.46
N TYR A 162 5.83 -4.90 -16.64
CA TYR A 162 6.26 -6.10 -17.33
C TYR A 162 6.53 -5.84 -18.82
N GLU A 163 7.48 -6.60 -19.38
CA GLU A 163 7.64 -6.70 -20.82
C GLU A 163 6.50 -7.51 -21.43
N ALA A 164 6.14 -7.23 -22.68
CA ALA A 164 4.95 -7.82 -23.31
C ALA A 164 4.95 -9.36 -23.32
N HIS A 165 6.14 -9.98 -23.37
CA HIS A 165 6.31 -11.44 -23.38
C HIS A 165 6.25 -12.07 -21.98
N GLU A 166 6.32 -11.27 -20.91
CA GLU A 166 6.18 -11.74 -19.52
C GLU A 166 4.72 -11.73 -19.08
N ILE A 167 3.87 -10.91 -19.69
CA ILE A 167 2.47 -10.72 -19.29
C ILE A 167 1.67 -12.00 -19.56
N GLU A 168 1.09 -12.58 -18.51
CA GLU A 168 0.28 -13.80 -18.59
C GLU A 168 -1.23 -13.54 -18.55
N ILE A 169 -1.63 -12.43 -17.94
CA ILE A 169 -3.02 -11.95 -17.90
C ILE A 169 -3.01 -10.45 -18.19
N ALA A 170 -3.82 -10.05 -19.16
CA ALA A 170 -4.04 -8.66 -19.51
C ALA A 170 -5.52 -8.34 -19.27
N VAL A 171 -5.81 -7.35 -18.43
CA VAL A 171 -7.17 -6.90 -18.12
C VAL A 171 -7.41 -5.55 -18.78
N PRO A 172 -8.26 -5.47 -19.81
CA PRO A 172 -8.65 -4.20 -20.41
C PRO A 172 -9.33 -3.30 -19.39
N LEU A 173 -8.93 -2.03 -19.37
CA LEU A 173 -9.53 -0.98 -18.55
C LEU A 173 -10.26 0.02 -19.44
N SER A 174 -11.50 0.32 -19.08
CA SER A 174 -12.25 1.41 -19.71
C SER A 174 -11.75 2.78 -19.21
N PRO A 175 -12.12 3.89 -19.88
CA PRO A 175 -11.85 5.23 -19.35
C PRO A 175 -12.38 5.43 -17.93
N ASN A 176 -13.54 4.84 -17.61
CA ASN A 176 -14.13 4.95 -16.28
C ASN A 176 -13.32 4.19 -15.21
N ASP A 177 -12.71 3.06 -15.57
CA ASP A 177 -11.86 2.29 -14.64
C ASP A 177 -10.59 3.06 -14.31
N LEU A 178 -9.96 3.70 -15.31
CA LEU A 178 -8.81 4.57 -15.07
C LEU A 178 -9.17 5.82 -14.24
N LEU A 179 -10.34 6.42 -14.48
CA LEU A 179 -10.83 7.53 -13.66
C LEU A 179 -11.00 7.12 -12.19
N LYS A 180 -11.62 5.96 -11.92
CA LYS A 180 -11.75 5.41 -10.57
C LYS A 180 -10.40 5.12 -9.93
N LYS A 181 -9.48 4.50 -10.67
CA LYS A 181 -8.10 4.24 -10.21
C LYS A 181 -7.40 5.55 -9.83
N ARG A 182 -7.56 6.60 -10.63
CA ARG A 182 -7.01 7.93 -10.34
C ARG A 182 -7.62 8.55 -9.09
N GLN A 183 -8.94 8.47 -8.92
CA GLN A 183 -9.62 8.95 -7.72
C GLN A 183 -9.13 8.22 -6.47
N ALA A 184 -8.95 6.90 -6.55
CA ALA A 184 -8.39 6.10 -5.47
C ALA A 184 -6.97 6.53 -5.07
N ILE A 185 -6.12 6.81 -6.07
CA ILE A 185 -4.77 7.36 -5.83
C ILE A 185 -4.84 8.72 -5.14
N PHE A 186 -5.80 9.57 -5.51
CA PHE A 186 -5.97 10.89 -4.88
C PHE A 186 -6.38 10.82 -3.41
N MET A 187 -7.03 9.73 -2.96
CA MET A 187 -7.36 9.53 -1.55
C MET A 187 -6.10 9.36 -0.67
N HIS A 188 -4.93 9.12 -1.27
CA HIS A 188 -3.64 9.09 -0.58
C HIS A 188 -2.97 10.47 -0.53
N GLU A 189 -3.69 11.48 -0.01
CA GLU A 189 -3.28 12.88 -0.06
C GLU A 189 -1.86 13.14 0.45
N SER A 190 -1.51 12.59 1.61
CA SER A 190 -0.17 12.80 2.19
C SER A 190 0.95 12.06 1.46
N GLN A 191 0.63 11.20 0.47
CA GLN A 191 1.59 10.34 -0.25
C GLN A 191 1.65 10.61 -1.76
N LYS A 192 0.69 11.34 -2.34
CA LYS A 192 0.47 11.39 -3.81
C LYS A 192 1.38 12.37 -4.58
N ASP A 193 1.78 13.48 -3.95
CA ASP A 193 2.37 14.64 -4.66
C ASP A 193 3.91 14.53 -4.80
N GLU A 194 4.64 14.37 -3.70
CA GLU A 194 6.07 14.12 -3.72
C GLU A 194 6.36 12.80 -2.98
N ALA A 195 6.83 11.79 -3.71
CA ALA A 195 7.46 10.66 -3.05
C ALA A 195 8.63 11.23 -2.23
N LEU A 196 8.76 10.86 -0.95
CA LEU A 196 9.92 11.26 -0.11
C LEU A 196 11.28 10.91 -0.74
N PHE A 197 11.26 10.01 -1.74
CA PHE A 197 12.37 9.71 -2.63
C PHE A 197 11.87 9.78 -4.08
N PRO A 198 11.81 10.97 -4.70
CA PRO A 198 11.45 11.07 -6.10
C PRO A 198 12.59 10.45 -6.91
N GLY A 199 12.27 9.44 -7.73
CA GLY A 199 13.18 9.00 -8.78
C GLY A 199 13.43 10.12 -9.79
N SER A 200 14.03 9.79 -10.93
CA SER A 200 14.29 10.77 -12.00
C SER A 200 13.04 11.26 -12.76
N ASP A 201 11.85 10.72 -12.45
CA ASP A 201 10.60 11.04 -13.13
C ASP A 201 9.78 12.10 -12.36
N PRO A 202 9.62 13.32 -12.90
CA PRO A 202 8.98 14.44 -12.21
C PRO A 202 7.45 14.38 -12.21
N ARG A 203 6.83 13.41 -12.89
CA ARG A 203 5.37 13.29 -12.97
C ARG A 203 4.75 12.95 -11.61
N GLU A 204 3.47 13.24 -11.43
CA GLU A 204 2.72 12.79 -10.25
C GLU A 204 2.46 11.28 -10.31
N PHE A 205 2.22 10.64 -9.16
CA PHE A 205 2.02 9.18 -9.10
C PHE A 205 0.86 8.70 -9.97
N TRP A 206 -0.24 9.44 -10.01
CA TRP A 206 -1.41 9.08 -10.82
C TRP A 206 -1.12 9.15 -12.32
N GLN A 207 -0.31 10.11 -12.78
CA GLN A 207 0.07 10.25 -14.18
C GLN A 207 0.91 9.05 -14.61
N ARG A 208 1.90 8.67 -13.79
CA ARG A 208 2.70 7.46 -14.04
C ARG A 208 1.84 6.20 -14.10
N ALA A 209 0.91 6.05 -13.17
CA ALA A 209 0.00 4.90 -13.14
C ALA A 209 -0.88 4.83 -14.40
N GLU A 210 -1.45 5.97 -14.83
CA GLU A 210 -2.29 6.06 -16.03
C GLU A 210 -1.49 5.80 -17.32
N ASP A 211 -0.35 6.49 -17.47
CA ASP A 211 0.52 6.36 -18.65
C ASP A 211 1.08 4.96 -18.79
N ARG A 212 1.37 4.26 -17.68
CA ARG A 212 1.78 2.86 -17.70
C ARG A 212 0.68 1.96 -18.29
N ASN A 213 -0.56 2.13 -17.81
CA ASN A 213 -1.67 1.30 -18.29
C ASN A 213 -1.97 1.56 -19.78
N LYS A 214 -1.91 2.83 -20.23
CA LYS A 214 -2.04 3.20 -21.64
C LYS A 214 -0.88 2.67 -22.48
N GLY A 215 0.35 2.83 -22.01
CA GLY A 215 1.55 2.35 -22.69
C GLY A 215 1.58 0.83 -22.88
N THR A 216 1.02 0.05 -21.94
CA THR A 216 0.83 -1.39 -22.15
C THR A 216 -0.19 -1.69 -23.26
N ALA A 217 -1.28 -0.94 -23.35
CA ALA A 217 -2.25 -1.06 -24.44
C ALA A 217 -1.66 -0.68 -25.81
N ASP A 218 -0.89 0.41 -25.86
CA ASP A 218 -0.21 0.86 -27.08
C ASP A 218 0.79 -0.18 -27.58
N ARG A 219 1.58 -0.78 -26.67
CA ARG A 219 2.52 -1.86 -27.00
C ARG A 219 1.80 -3.08 -27.58
N PHE A 220 0.65 -3.45 -27.02
CA PHE A 220 -0.18 -4.54 -27.53
C PHE A 220 -0.69 -4.25 -28.94
N ASN A 221 -1.19 -3.03 -29.19
CA ASN A 221 -1.64 -2.61 -30.50
C ASN A 221 -0.50 -2.66 -31.54
N GLN A 222 0.71 -2.20 -31.18
CA GLN A 222 1.87 -2.20 -32.07
C GLN A 222 2.31 -3.60 -32.53
N ILE A 223 2.05 -4.65 -31.74
CA ILE A 223 2.35 -6.05 -32.10
C ILE A 223 1.14 -6.77 -32.73
N GLY A 224 0.06 -6.05 -33.03
CA GLY A 224 -1.13 -6.57 -33.71
C GLY A 224 -2.16 -7.25 -32.81
N LEU A 225 -2.09 -7.06 -31.49
CA LEU A 225 -3.15 -7.49 -30.56
C LEU A 225 -4.31 -6.48 -30.55
N PRO A 226 -5.50 -6.87 -30.04
CA PRO A 226 -6.65 -5.98 -29.97
C PRO A 226 -6.36 -4.65 -29.26
N GLU A 227 -6.92 -3.57 -29.80
CA GLU A 227 -6.80 -2.23 -29.26
C GLU A 227 -7.71 -2.07 -28.03
N PHE A 228 -7.12 -1.55 -26.95
CA PHE A 228 -7.83 -1.21 -25.71
C PHE A 228 -7.42 0.20 -25.26
N PHE A 229 -8.28 0.87 -24.49
CA PHE A 229 -7.96 2.20 -23.97
C PHE A 229 -6.78 2.17 -22.99
N ALA A 230 -6.73 1.12 -22.16
CA ALA A 230 -5.67 0.87 -21.19
C ALA A 230 -5.69 -0.62 -20.80
N ILE A 231 -4.56 -1.12 -20.30
CA ILE A 231 -4.42 -2.52 -19.85
C ILE A 231 -3.74 -2.55 -18.49
N GLU A 232 -4.29 -3.35 -17.56
CA GLU A 232 -3.60 -3.79 -16.35
C GLU A 232 -2.98 -5.17 -16.60
N ALA A 233 -1.73 -5.34 -16.21
CA ALA A 233 -0.95 -6.54 -16.50
C ALA A 233 -0.66 -7.33 -15.24
N PHE A 234 -0.78 -8.66 -15.33
CA PHE A 234 -0.44 -9.57 -14.25
C PHE A 234 0.41 -10.75 -14.74
N VAL A 235 1.27 -11.22 -13.85
CA VAL A 235 2.05 -12.45 -14.00
C VAL A 235 1.60 -13.42 -12.91
N ARG A 236 1.47 -14.70 -13.23
CA ARG A 236 1.11 -15.72 -12.25
C ARG A 236 2.33 -16.08 -11.41
N TRP A 237 2.13 -16.19 -10.11
CA TRP A 237 3.18 -16.75 -9.27
C TRP A 237 3.29 -18.26 -9.49
N ASN A 238 4.47 -18.68 -9.98
CA ASN A 238 4.81 -20.06 -10.33
C ASN A 238 5.03 -20.99 -9.12
N GLY A 239 4.83 -20.52 -7.88
CA GLY A 239 5.04 -21.29 -6.65
C GLY A 239 6.49 -21.31 -6.16
N VAL A 240 7.41 -20.66 -6.85
CA VAL A 240 8.83 -20.60 -6.43
C VAL A 240 9.01 -19.48 -5.41
N PRO A 241 9.70 -19.71 -4.28
CA PRO A 241 10.06 -18.66 -3.33
C PRO A 241 10.84 -17.51 -3.97
N ILE A 242 10.69 -16.30 -3.42
CA ILE A 242 11.40 -15.08 -3.84
C ILE A 242 12.81 -15.01 -3.26
#